data_AF-A0A957Z3R6-F1
#
_entry.id   AF-A0A957Z3R6-F1
#
_cell.length_a   1.000
_cell.length_b   1.000
_cell.length_c   1.000
_cell.angle_alpha   90.00
_cell.angle_beta   90.00
_cell.angle_gamma   90.00
#
_symmetry.space_group_name_H-M   'P 1'
#
loop_
_entity.id
_entity.type
_entity.pdbx_description
1 polymer ?
#
loop_
_entity_poly.entity_id
_entity_poly.type
_entity_poly.pdbx_seq_one_letter_code
_entity_poly.pdbx_strand_id
1 'polypeptide(L)'
;MGKPPVIGVSSRFGSADWIEENTRHYINVLNQYGIAPLILAPDTPVTLGDGTRFEPDDAGRLPAALLEQLDGLILAGGGDVDPQYFGAQLAGANPEAIDHRRDELELNLAWRALELD
;
A
#
# COMPACT_ATOMS: atom_id res chain seq x y z
N MET A 1 -16.03 -12.52 20.61
CA MET A 1 -14.76 -12.43 19.86
C MET A 1 -14.74 -11.07 19.21
N GLY A 2 -13.68 -10.27 19.42
CA GLY A 2 -13.58 -8.93 18.82
C GLY A 2 -13.41 -9.00 17.30
N LYS A 3 -13.64 -7.88 16.60
CA LYS A 3 -13.28 -7.75 15.18
C LYS A 3 -11.77 -8.00 15.03
N PRO A 4 -11.32 -8.79 14.05
CA PRO A 4 -9.88 -9.00 13.83
C PRO A 4 -9.22 -7.65 13.49
N PRO A 5 -7.95 -7.41 13.91
CA PRO A 5 -7.19 -6.25 13.47
C PRO A 5 -7.10 -6.23 11.94
N VAL A 6 -7.16 -5.04 11.35
CA VAL A 6 -7.05 -4.83 9.91
C VAL A 6 -5.70 -4.18 9.60
N ILE A 7 -4.89 -4.84 8.77
CA ILE A 7 -3.59 -4.30 8.36
C ILE A 7 -3.62 -4.00 6.87
N GLY A 8 -3.34 -2.74 6.51
CA GLY A 8 -3.11 -2.33 5.13
C GLY A 8 -1.77 -2.87 4.63
N VAL A 9 -1.74 -3.46 3.44
CA VAL A 9 -0.51 -3.94 2.79
C VAL A 9 -0.39 -3.26 1.44
N SER A 10 0.66 -2.46 1.24
CA SER A 10 0.92 -1.82 -0.06
C SER A 10 1.21 -2.85 -1.14
N SER A 11 0.87 -2.51 -2.38
CA SER A 11 1.17 -3.31 -3.56
C SER A 11 1.32 -2.39 -4.77
N ARG A 12 2.19 -2.76 -5.71
CA ARG A 12 2.36 -2.04 -6.97
C ARG A 12 1.08 -2.04 -7.81
N PHE A 13 0.42 -3.19 -7.90
CA PHE A 13 -0.85 -3.35 -8.60
C PHE A 13 -1.84 -4.12 -7.73
N GLY A 14 -3.13 -3.83 -7.89
CA GLY A 14 -4.22 -4.54 -7.21
C GLY A 14 -4.82 -5.69 -8.01
N SER A 15 -4.25 -6.03 -9.17
CA SER A 15 -4.69 -7.18 -9.95
C SER A 15 -4.44 -8.51 -9.20
N ALA A 16 -5.34 -9.48 -9.38
CA ALA A 16 -5.26 -10.76 -8.68
C ALA A 16 -3.94 -11.51 -8.97
N ASP A 17 -3.51 -11.52 -10.24
CA ASP A 17 -2.27 -12.18 -10.65
C ASP A 17 -1.05 -11.55 -9.97
N TRP A 18 -1.00 -10.21 -9.91
CA TRP A 18 0.10 -9.51 -9.24
C TRP A 18 0.13 -9.82 -7.74
N ILE A 19 -1.03 -9.78 -7.08
CA ILE A 19 -1.14 -10.07 -5.64
C ILE A 19 -0.70 -11.49 -5.33
N GLU A 20 -1.11 -12.46 -6.14
CA GLU A 20 -0.76 -13.88 -5.96
C GLU A 20 0.76 -14.11 -6.07
N GLU A 21 1.41 -13.44 -7.02
CA GLU A 21 2.83 -13.57 -7.28
C GLU A 21 3.70 -12.80 -6.27
N ASN A 22 3.29 -11.59 -5.87
CA ASN A 22 4.17 -10.63 -5.19
C ASN A 22 3.76 -10.34 -3.74
N THR A 23 2.47 -10.44 -3.40
CA THR A 23 1.94 -9.97 -2.10
C THR A 23 1.40 -11.11 -1.23
N ARG A 24 1.20 -12.30 -1.81
CA ARG A 24 0.65 -13.49 -1.14
C ARG A 24 1.37 -13.87 0.16
N HIS A 25 2.69 -13.71 0.22
CA HIS A 25 3.44 -14.04 1.43
C HIS A 25 3.03 -13.17 2.63
N TYR A 26 2.81 -11.87 2.42
CA TYR A 26 2.30 -10.97 3.46
C TYR A 26 0.90 -11.37 3.90
N ILE A 27 0.00 -11.63 2.95
CA ILE A 27 -1.38 -12.08 3.20
C ILE A 27 -1.40 -13.36 4.05
N ASN A 28 -0.59 -14.36 3.67
CA ASN A 28 -0.55 -15.65 4.35
C ASN A 28 -0.08 -15.51 5.81
N VAL A 29 0.95 -14.69 6.05
CA VAL A 29 1.45 -14.43 7.40
C VAL A 29 0.37 -13.75 8.25
N LEU A 30 -0.27 -12.70 7.74
CA LEU A 30 -1.32 -11.99 8.48
C LEU A 30 -2.51 -12.91 8.82
N ASN A 31 -2.97 -13.68 7.83
CA ASN A 31 -4.06 -14.64 8.02
C ASN A 31 -3.71 -15.72 9.07
N GLN A 32 -2.45 -16.19 9.11
CA GLN A 32 -1.99 -17.16 10.10
C GLN A 32 -2.13 -16.64 11.55
N TYR A 33 -2.07 -15.33 11.75
CA TYR A 33 -2.25 -14.68 13.05
C TYR A 33 -3.66 -14.12 13.28
N GLY A 34 -4.62 -14.43 12.39
CA GLY A 34 -6.01 -13.96 12.52
C GLY A 34 -6.15 -12.45 12.27
N ILE A 35 -5.21 -11.85 11.54
CA ILE A 35 -5.24 -10.45 11.12
C ILE A 35 -5.84 -10.37 9.72
N ALA A 36 -6.75 -9.42 9.49
CA ALA A 36 -7.39 -9.20 8.21
C ALA A 36 -6.50 -8.30 7.32
N PRO A 37 -5.92 -8.81 6.22
CA PRO A 37 -5.17 -7.99 5.29
C PRO A 37 -6.11 -7.17 4.40
N LEU A 38 -5.74 -5.91 4.14
CA LEU A 38 -6.38 -5.05 3.16
C LEU A 38 -5.33 -4.59 2.14
N ILE A 39 -5.52 -4.94 0.86
CA ILE A 39 -4.56 -4.56 -0.18
C ILE A 39 -4.78 -3.10 -0.57
N LEU A 40 -3.69 -2.34 -0.55
CA LEU A 40 -3.63 -0.93 -0.92
C LEU A 40 -2.78 -0.81 -2.18
N ALA A 41 -3.40 -0.45 -3.30
CA ALA A 41 -2.70 -0.33 -4.58
C ALA A 41 -3.08 0.97 -5.29
N PRO A 42 -2.17 1.56 -6.08
CA PRO A 42 -2.40 2.86 -6.70
C PRO A 42 -3.40 2.82 -7.85
N ASP A 43 -3.72 1.63 -8.37
CA ASP A 43 -4.56 1.40 -9.55
C ASP A 43 -5.93 0.80 -9.21
N THR A 44 -6.16 0.45 -7.93
CA THR A 44 -7.31 -0.34 -7.53
C THR A 44 -8.02 0.27 -6.32
N PRO A 45 -9.34 0.51 -6.41
CA PRO A 45 -10.18 0.94 -5.30
C PRO A 45 -10.15 -0.02 -4.12
N VAL A 46 -10.19 0.55 -2.92
CA VAL A 46 -10.34 -0.21 -1.68
C VAL A 46 -11.80 -0.14 -1.24
N THR A 47 -12.43 -1.30 -1.03
CA THR A 47 -13.81 -1.39 -0.50
C THR A 47 -13.80 -2.12 0.82
N LEU A 48 -14.34 -1.48 1.86
CA LEU A 48 -14.46 -2.04 3.20
C LEU A 48 -15.74 -2.89 3.32
N GLY A 49 -15.81 -3.69 4.39
CA GLY A 49 -16.94 -4.59 4.63
C GLY A 49 -18.29 -3.89 4.87
N ASP A 50 -18.28 -2.60 5.18
CA ASP A 50 -19.48 -1.76 5.32
C ASP A 50 -19.91 -1.07 4.01
N GLY A 51 -19.17 -1.31 2.92
CA GLY A 51 -19.41 -0.71 1.61
C GLY A 51 -18.71 0.63 1.38
N THR A 52 -18.00 1.16 2.38
CA THR A 52 -17.19 2.38 2.21
C THR A 52 -16.09 2.11 1.18
N ARG A 53 -15.93 3.03 0.22
CA ARG A 53 -15.02 2.88 -0.92
C ARG A 53 -14.05 4.07 -1.01
N PHE A 54 -12.78 3.77 -1.20
CA PHE A 54 -11.70 4.73 -1.34
C PHE A 54 -11.05 4.56 -2.72
N GLU A 55 -11.10 5.60 -3.53
CA GLU A 55 -10.45 5.63 -4.84
C GLU A 55 -9.03 6.18 -4.72
N PRO A 56 -8.05 5.57 -5.41
CA PRO A 56 -6.80 6.25 -5.71
C PRO A 56 -7.07 7.49 -6.58
N ASP A 57 -6.34 8.57 -6.34
CA ASP A 57 -6.33 9.71 -7.26
C ASP A 57 -5.47 9.45 -8.51
N ASP A 58 -5.36 10.44 -9.40
CA ASP A 58 -4.58 10.33 -10.64
C ASP A 58 -3.09 10.03 -10.40
N ALA A 59 -2.55 10.41 -9.23
CA ALA A 59 -1.19 10.10 -8.83
C ALA A 59 -1.06 8.71 -8.17
N GLY A 60 -2.17 8.03 -7.92
CA GLY A 60 -2.23 6.72 -7.25
C GLY A 60 -2.36 6.78 -5.73
N ARG A 61 -2.62 7.96 -5.15
CA ARG A 61 -2.71 8.13 -3.69
C ARG A 61 -4.09 7.75 -3.18
N LEU A 62 -4.14 7.01 -2.08
CA LEU A 62 -5.39 6.75 -1.35
C LEU A 62 -5.67 7.87 -0.34
N PRO A 63 -6.94 8.21 -0.07
CA PRO A 63 -7.30 9.22 0.92
C PRO A 63 -6.83 8.84 2.32
N ALA A 64 -6.27 9.79 3.07
CA ALA A 64 -5.75 9.57 4.43
C ALA A 64 -6.81 9.03 5.41
N ALA A 65 -8.09 9.34 5.20
CA ALA A 65 -9.21 8.81 6.00
C ALA A 65 -9.32 7.28 5.96
N LEU A 66 -8.69 6.61 4.98
CA LEU A 66 -8.56 5.15 4.97
C LEU A 66 -7.73 4.64 6.16
N LEU A 67 -6.71 5.39 6.60
CA LEU A 67 -5.83 4.98 7.70
C LEU A 67 -6.58 4.86 9.02
N GLU A 68 -7.63 5.66 9.23
CA GLU A 68 -8.51 5.56 10.42
C GLU A 68 -9.27 4.22 10.49
N GLN A 69 -9.27 3.45 9.40
CA GLN A 69 -9.93 2.14 9.30
C GLN A 69 -8.94 0.98 9.48
N LEU A 70 -7.65 1.28 9.65
CA LEU A 70 -6.56 0.31 9.77
C LEU A 70 -5.98 0.33 11.18
N ASP A 71 -5.65 -0.85 11.70
CA ASP A 71 -4.89 -1.03 12.93
C ASP A 71 -3.37 -0.99 12.70
N GLY A 72 -2.95 -0.86 11.44
CA GLY A 72 -1.55 -0.76 11.05
C GLY A 72 -1.33 -0.84 9.54
N LEU A 73 -0.09 -0.55 9.14
CA LEU A 73 0.32 -0.44 7.74
C LEU A 73 1.62 -1.23 7.53
N ILE A 74 1.67 -2.03 6.47
CA ILE A 74 2.87 -2.70 5.95
C ILE A 74 3.16 -2.13 4.57
N LEU A 75 4.35 -1.56 4.41
CA LEU A 75 4.91 -1.22 3.10
C LEU A 75 5.62 -2.46 2.57
N ALA A 76 5.04 -3.10 1.56
CA ALA A 76 5.60 -4.32 0.98
C ALA A 76 6.88 -4.02 0.20
N GLY A 77 7.75 -5.04 0.09
CA GLY A 77 8.94 -4.96 -0.75
C GLY A 77 8.57 -4.77 -2.22
N GLY A 78 9.49 -4.18 -2.99
CA GLY A 78 9.30 -3.93 -4.41
C GLY A 78 10.54 -3.30 -5.04
N GLY A 79 10.34 -2.63 -6.18
CA GLY A 79 11.40 -1.88 -6.87
C GLY A 79 11.89 -0.67 -6.08
N ASP A 80 12.93 -0.03 -6.61
CA ASP A 80 13.55 1.16 -6.03
C ASP A 80 12.58 2.36 -6.07
N VAL A 81 12.66 3.20 -5.02
CA VAL A 81 11.98 4.50 -4.94
C VAL A 81 12.72 5.49 -5.83
N ASP A 82 11.98 6.39 -6.50
CA ASP A 82 12.60 7.43 -7.32
C ASP A 82 13.56 8.33 -6.50
N PRO A 83 14.83 8.46 -6.92
CA PRO A 83 15.81 9.38 -6.33
C PRO A 83 15.35 10.83 -6.16
N GLN A 84 14.38 11.31 -6.93
CA GLN A 84 13.82 12.65 -6.78
C GLN A 84 13.26 12.90 -5.37
N TYR A 85 12.69 11.87 -4.72
CA TYR A 85 12.07 12.00 -3.39
C TYR A 85 13.09 12.23 -2.26
N PHE A 86 14.37 11.98 -2.53
CA PHE A 86 15.47 12.22 -1.58
C PHE A 86 16.58 13.11 -2.16
N GLY A 87 16.26 13.89 -3.20
CA GLY A 87 17.13 14.92 -3.76
C GLY A 87 18.35 14.40 -4.52
N ALA A 88 18.29 13.17 -5.02
CA ALA A 88 19.35 12.54 -5.80
C ALA A 88 18.98 12.42 -7.29
N GLN A 89 19.99 12.21 -8.13
CA GLN A 89 19.79 11.84 -9.53
C GLN A 89 19.69 10.31 -9.65
N LEU A 90 19.09 9.81 -10.73
CA LEU A 90 19.00 8.37 -11.04
C LEU A 90 20.32 7.61 -10.83
N ALA A 91 21.47 8.20 -11.18
CA ALA A 91 22.82 7.70 -10.87
C ALA A 91 23.06 6.19 -11.08
N GLY A 92 22.39 5.58 -12.08
CA GLY A 92 22.49 4.15 -12.40
C GLY A 92 21.31 3.29 -11.94
N ALA A 93 20.32 3.85 -11.23
CA ALA A 93 19.03 3.22 -11.01
C ALA A 93 18.35 2.95 -12.36
N ASN A 94 17.72 1.78 -12.49
CA ASN A 94 16.98 1.41 -13.69
C ASN A 94 15.64 2.17 -13.71
N PRO A 95 15.41 3.10 -14.65
CA PRO A 95 14.16 3.86 -14.70
C PRO A 95 12.92 2.98 -14.87
N GLU A 96 13.07 1.79 -15.46
CA GLU A 96 11.96 0.83 -15.64
C GLU A 96 11.56 0.11 -14.34
N ALA A 97 12.43 0.12 -13.33
CA ALA A 97 12.16 -0.47 -12.02
C ALA A 97 11.44 0.48 -11.06
N ILE A 98 11.40 1.78 -11.39
CA ILE A 98 10.75 2.81 -10.60
C ILE A 98 9.25 2.84 -10.93
N ASP A 99 8.43 2.98 -9.91
CA ASP A 99 6.98 3.14 -10.06
C ASP A 99 6.50 4.35 -9.26
N HIS A 100 6.37 5.49 -9.95
CA HIS A 100 5.98 6.75 -9.29
C HIS A 100 4.62 6.66 -8.61
N ARG A 101 3.67 5.88 -9.15
CA ARG A 101 2.34 5.78 -8.53
C ARG A 101 2.40 5.00 -7.23
N ARG A 102 3.23 3.95 -7.18
CA ARG A 102 3.54 3.24 -5.94
C ARG A 102 4.28 4.14 -4.95
N ASP A 103 5.27 4.91 -5.41
CA ASP A 103 6.01 5.83 -4.54
C ASP A 103 5.08 6.88 -3.93
N GLU A 104 4.23 7.52 -4.74
CA GLU A 104 3.22 8.46 -4.26
C GLU A 104 2.27 7.83 -3.25
N LEU A 105 1.78 6.61 -3.50
CA LEU A 105 0.93 5.87 -2.56
C LEU A 105 1.65 5.61 -1.23
N GLU A 106 2.83 4.97 -1.27
CA GLU A 106 3.54 4.52 -0.09
C GLU A 106 4.05 5.70 0.75
N LEU A 107 4.61 6.73 0.11
CA LEU A 107 5.05 7.94 0.80
C LEU A 107 3.87 8.67 1.42
N ASN A 108 2.77 8.84 0.69
CA ASN A 108 1.57 9.50 1.23
C ASN A 108 1.04 8.76 2.47
N LEU A 109 0.87 7.45 2.38
CA LEU A 109 0.38 6.64 3.51
C LEU A 109 1.35 6.66 4.69
N ALA A 110 2.65 6.56 4.45
CA ALA A 110 3.67 6.56 5.50
C ALA A 110 3.68 7.89 6.28
N TRP A 111 3.70 9.02 5.58
CA TRP A 111 3.67 10.33 6.21
C TRP A 111 2.39 10.54 7.03
N ARG A 112 1.24 10.16 6.47
CA ARG A 112 -0.05 10.29 7.16
C ARG A 112 -0.20 9.36 8.35
N ALA A 113 0.35 8.15 8.29
CA ALA A 113 0.35 7.24 9.42
C ALA A 113 1.16 7.81 10.59
N LEU A 114 2.32 8.42 10.32
CA LEU A 114 3.14 9.08 11.34
C LEU A 114 2.46 10.32 11.96
N GLU A 115 1.60 11.02 11.21
CA GLU A 115 0.83 12.15 11.75
C GLU A 115 -0.30 11.71 12.70
N LEU A 116 -0.71 10.43 12.65
CA LEU A 116 -1.83 9.88 13.42
C LEU A 116 -1.40 9.10 14.68
N ASP A 117 -0.12 8.82 14.85
CA ASP A 117 0.48 8.14 16.02
C ASP A 117 0.72 9.12 17.19
#